data_AF-Q8GAN8-F1
#
_entry.id   AF-Q8GAN8-F1
#
_cell.length_a   1.000
_cell.length_b   1.000
_cell.length_c   1.000
_cell.angle_alpha   90.00
_cell.angle_beta   90.00
_cell.angle_gamma   90.00
#
_symmetry.space_group_name_H-M   'P 1'
#
loop_
_entity.id
_entity.type
_entity.pdbx_description
1 polymer ?
#
loop_
_entity_poly.entity_id
_entity_poly.type
_entity_poly.pdbx_seq_one_letter_code
_entity_poly.pdbx_strand_id
1 'polypeptide(L)'
;METALKVKANATAAQALDQGLTLEQSAVIEEFADDADAVALLERLATENPGNFAHRAQRLRDERRNNALIAEACAEAAAKGLTVLEEDPGYYDYKGPAAMISTLSTAEGERLTEADADAVYIGIGYSGLVRRFAVADWKGRGLRKDGKAPAGA
;
A
#
# COMPACT_ATOMS: atom_id res chain seq x y z
N MET A 1 4.97 -15.78 19.95
CA MET A 1 4.44 -14.41 19.74
C MET A 1 2.92 -14.35 19.85
N GLU A 2 2.19 -15.34 19.35
CA GLU A 2 0.71 -15.38 19.40
C GLU A 2 0.12 -15.15 20.80
N THR A 3 0.67 -15.76 21.85
CA THR A 3 0.18 -15.58 23.23
C THR A 3 0.29 -14.13 23.73
N ALA A 4 1.39 -13.44 23.41
CA ALA A 4 1.58 -12.05 23.83
C ALA A 4 0.61 -11.11 23.11
N LEU A 5 0.32 -11.37 21.83
CA LEU A 5 -0.64 -10.60 21.05
C LEU A 5 -2.07 -10.77 21.59
N LYS A 6 -2.46 -12.02 21.92
CA LYS A 6 -3.77 -12.32 22.53
C LYS A 6 -3.95 -11.64 23.89
N VAL A 7 -2.90 -11.59 24.72
CA VAL A 7 -2.95 -10.89 26.01
C VAL A 7 -3.12 -9.37 25.81
N LYS A 8 -2.40 -8.79 24.85
CA LYS A 8 -2.52 -7.36 24.51
C LYS A 8 -3.93 -7.02 24.01
N ALA A 9 -4.47 -7.84 23.12
CA ALA A 9 -5.83 -7.71 22.60
C ALA A 9 -6.88 -7.67 23.73
N ASN A 10 -6.83 -8.65 24.63
CA ASN A 10 -7.74 -8.72 25.77
C ASN A 10 -7.60 -7.50 26.71
N ALA A 11 -6.38 -7.06 26.99
CA ALA A 11 -6.13 -5.86 27.79
C ALA A 11 -6.71 -4.58 27.14
N THR A 12 -6.57 -4.44 25.82
CA THR A 12 -7.14 -3.34 25.04
C THR A 12 -8.67 -3.34 25.11
N ALA A 13 -9.31 -4.51 24.96
CA ALA A 13 -10.77 -4.63 25.08
C ALA A 13 -11.26 -4.26 26.49
N ALA A 14 -10.58 -4.74 27.52
CA ALA A 14 -10.92 -4.45 28.92
C ALA A 14 -10.80 -2.95 29.23
N GLN A 15 -9.73 -2.30 28.74
CA GLN A 15 -9.54 -0.86 28.91
C GLN A 15 -10.66 -0.04 28.24
N ALA A 16 -11.09 -0.41 27.04
CA ALA A 16 -12.19 0.26 26.35
C ALA A 16 -13.51 0.15 27.14
N LEU A 17 -13.79 -1.02 27.72
CA LEU A 17 -14.96 -1.21 28.59
C LEU A 17 -14.89 -0.36 29.86
N ASP A 18 -13.71 -0.28 30.49
CA ASP A 18 -13.50 0.56 31.68
C ASP A 18 -13.72 2.06 31.38
N GLN A 19 -13.51 2.47 30.12
CA GLN A 19 -13.79 3.83 29.63
C GLN A 19 -15.28 4.06 29.27
N GLY A 20 -16.14 3.05 29.42
CA GLY A 20 -17.58 3.14 29.19
C GLY A 20 -18.00 2.91 27.74
N LEU A 21 -17.13 2.37 26.88
CA LEU A 21 -17.47 2.00 25.52
C LEU A 21 -18.34 0.73 25.51
N THR A 22 -19.11 0.53 24.44
CA THR A 22 -19.92 -0.69 24.31
C THR A 22 -19.05 -1.92 24.08
N LEU A 23 -19.62 -3.11 24.33
CA LEU A 23 -18.96 -4.38 24.00
C LEU A 23 -18.60 -4.46 22.51
N GLU A 24 -19.47 -3.99 21.61
CA GLU A 24 -19.15 -4.00 20.17
C GLU A 24 -17.99 -3.06 19.84
N GLN A 25 -17.97 -1.86 20.41
CA GLN A 25 -16.87 -0.91 20.19
C GLN A 25 -15.54 -1.46 20.73
N SER A 26 -15.57 -2.06 21.92
CA SER A 26 -14.38 -2.64 22.55
C SER A 26 -13.83 -3.82 21.76
N ALA A 27 -14.70 -4.70 21.24
CA ALA A 27 -14.30 -5.80 20.37
C ALA A 27 -13.71 -5.30 19.03
N VAL A 28 -14.23 -4.20 18.49
CA VAL A 28 -13.65 -3.60 17.28
C VAL A 28 -12.28 -2.97 17.56
N ILE A 29 -12.10 -2.30 18.69
CA ILE A 29 -10.79 -1.72 19.08
C ILE A 29 -9.76 -2.82 19.34
N GLU A 30 -10.18 -3.94 19.92
CA GLU A 30 -9.34 -5.13 20.16
C GLU A 30 -8.65 -5.64 18.89
N GLU A 31 -9.33 -5.61 17.74
CA GLU A 31 -8.77 -6.04 16.46
C GLU A 31 -7.50 -5.26 16.07
N PHE A 32 -7.36 -4.04 16.59
CA PHE A 32 -6.25 -3.14 16.32
C PHE A 32 -5.24 -3.08 17.46
N ALA A 33 -5.26 -4.02 18.41
CA ALA A 33 -4.39 -3.95 19.59
C ALA A 33 -2.89 -3.90 19.28
N ASP A 34 -2.43 -4.33 18.10
CA ASP A 34 -1.06 -4.19 17.62
C ASP A 34 -0.71 -2.78 17.09
N ASP A 35 -1.69 -1.91 16.88
CA ASP A 35 -1.59 -0.57 16.30
C ASP A 35 -2.14 0.49 17.26
N ALA A 36 -1.23 1.12 18.02
CA ALA A 36 -1.59 2.07 19.06
C ALA A 36 -2.29 3.33 18.50
N ASP A 37 -1.94 3.76 17.29
CA ASP A 37 -2.55 4.93 16.66
C ASP A 37 -3.97 4.63 16.21
N ALA A 38 -4.21 3.42 15.66
CA ALA A 38 -5.55 2.96 15.34
C ALA A 38 -6.43 2.83 16.58
N VAL A 39 -5.90 2.27 17.69
CA VAL A 39 -6.62 2.16 18.97
C VAL A 39 -7.02 3.54 19.48
N ALA A 40 -6.07 4.47 19.59
CA ALA A 40 -6.34 5.82 20.09
C ALA A 40 -7.36 6.58 19.22
N LEU A 41 -7.27 6.42 17.89
CA LEU A 41 -8.24 7.01 16.96
C LEU A 41 -9.65 6.45 17.17
N LEU A 42 -9.78 5.13 17.34
CA LEU A 42 -11.07 4.48 17.51
C LEU A 42 -11.69 4.77 18.88
N GLU A 43 -10.91 4.79 19.97
CA GLU A 43 -11.36 5.22 21.30
C GLU A 43 -11.91 6.66 21.26
N ARG A 44 -11.16 7.57 20.60
CA ARG A 44 -11.59 8.95 20.41
C ARG A 44 -12.88 9.04 19.61
N LEU A 45 -13.00 8.32 18.49
CA LEU A 45 -14.21 8.34 17.67
C LEU A 45 -15.40 7.74 18.41
N ALA A 46 -15.21 6.67 19.19
CA ALA A 46 -16.27 6.07 19.98
C ALA A 46 -16.90 7.07 20.96
N THR A 47 -16.09 7.99 21.50
CA THR A 47 -16.51 8.98 22.50
C THR A 47 -17.01 10.29 21.86
N GLU A 48 -16.24 10.86 20.93
CA GLU A 48 -16.49 12.20 20.38
C GLU A 48 -17.42 12.19 19.15
N ASN A 49 -17.42 11.10 18.38
CA ASN A 49 -18.14 11.01 17.10
C ASN A 49 -18.49 9.55 16.75
N PRO A 50 -19.35 8.89 17.54
CA PRO A 50 -19.61 7.46 17.41
C PRO A 50 -20.18 7.06 16.04
N GLY A 51 -20.86 7.98 15.35
CA GLY A 51 -21.36 7.75 13.99
C GLY A 51 -20.26 7.47 12.96
N ASN A 52 -19.03 7.93 13.19
CA ASN A 52 -17.89 7.67 12.32
C ASN A 52 -17.04 6.45 12.73
N PHE A 53 -17.29 5.88 13.92
CA PHE A 53 -16.50 4.77 14.46
C PHE A 53 -16.45 3.57 13.50
N ALA A 54 -17.62 3.05 13.12
CA ALA A 54 -17.71 1.86 12.27
C ALA A 54 -17.10 2.10 10.89
N HIS A 55 -17.32 3.28 10.30
CA HIS A 55 -16.73 3.64 9.02
C HIS A 55 -15.20 3.69 9.10
N ARG A 56 -14.64 4.30 10.16
CA ARG A 56 -13.18 4.36 10.31
C ARG A 56 -12.57 2.99 10.59
N ALA A 57 -13.21 2.16 11.41
CA ALA A 57 -12.78 0.79 11.63
C ALA A 57 -12.71 -0.02 10.33
N GLN A 58 -13.74 0.09 9.47
CA GLN A 58 -13.71 -0.58 8.16
C GLN A 58 -12.56 -0.06 7.29
N ARG A 59 -12.34 1.26 7.25
CA ARG A 59 -11.21 1.83 6.51
C ARG A 59 -9.85 1.31 7.00
N LEU A 60 -9.68 1.13 8.31
CA LEU A 60 -8.45 0.55 8.86
C LEU A 60 -8.28 -0.93 8.49
N ARG A 61 -9.36 -1.71 8.45
CA ARG A 61 -9.32 -3.10 7.94
C ARG A 61 -8.93 -3.15 6.47
N ASP A 62 -9.51 -2.27 5.65
CA ASP A 62 -9.18 -2.15 4.23
C ASP A 62 -7.72 -1.76 4.04
N GLU A 63 -7.22 -0.78 4.80
CA GLU A 63 -5.82 -0.35 4.80
C GLU A 63 -4.88 -1.51 5.16
N ARG A 64 -5.19 -2.30 6.20
CA ARG A 64 -4.42 -3.50 6.57
C ARG A 64 -4.39 -4.54 5.47
N ARG A 65 -5.56 -4.85 4.88
CA ARG A 65 -5.67 -5.79 3.76
C ARG A 65 -4.84 -5.33 2.57
N ASN A 66 -4.95 -4.05 2.23
CA ASN A 66 -4.22 -3.42 1.13
C ASN A 66 -2.70 -3.48 1.35
N ASN A 67 -2.24 -3.17 2.57
CA ASN A 67 -0.83 -3.26 2.92
C ASN A 67 -0.30 -4.69 2.83
N ALA A 68 -1.09 -5.68 3.24
CA ALA A 68 -0.72 -7.09 3.11
C ALA A 68 -0.59 -7.50 1.62
N LEU A 69 -1.53 -7.09 0.77
CA LEU A 69 -1.48 -7.35 -0.68
C LEU A 69 -0.26 -6.69 -1.35
N ILE A 70 0.05 -5.45 -0.97
CA ILE A 70 1.26 -4.75 -1.46
C ILE A 70 2.49 -5.52 -1.00
N ALA A 71 2.60 -5.85 0.30
CA ALA A 71 3.77 -6.53 0.86
C ALA A 71 4.03 -7.89 0.19
N GLU A 72 2.98 -8.68 -0.02
CA GLU A 72 3.05 -9.96 -0.74
C GLU A 72 3.56 -9.75 -2.18
N ALA A 73 2.96 -8.81 -2.92
CA ALA A 73 3.37 -8.53 -4.29
C ALA A 73 4.80 -7.96 -4.39
N CYS A 74 5.24 -7.17 -3.42
CA CYS A 74 6.62 -6.70 -3.30
C CYS A 74 7.59 -7.85 -3.07
N ALA A 75 7.25 -8.80 -2.19
CA ALA A 75 8.06 -9.99 -1.96
C ALA A 75 8.16 -10.86 -3.22
N GLU A 76 7.05 -11.05 -3.95
CA GLU A 76 7.05 -11.77 -5.23
C GLU A 76 7.94 -11.07 -6.28
N ALA A 77 7.86 -9.75 -6.38
CA ALA A 77 8.67 -8.98 -7.33
C ALA A 77 10.15 -9.04 -7.00
N ALA A 78 10.51 -8.89 -5.72
CA ALA A 78 11.88 -9.01 -5.26
C ALA A 78 12.45 -10.42 -5.52
N ALA A 79 11.64 -11.47 -5.30
CA ALA A 79 12.03 -12.85 -5.60
C ALA A 79 12.28 -13.09 -7.12
N LYS A 80 11.66 -12.30 -7.99
CA LYS A 80 11.90 -12.28 -9.44
C LYS A 80 13.09 -11.41 -9.86
N GLY A 81 13.80 -10.81 -8.90
CA GLY A 81 14.96 -9.95 -9.15
C GLY A 81 14.62 -8.51 -9.56
N LEU A 82 13.35 -8.10 -9.42
CA LEU A 82 12.94 -6.73 -9.70
C LEU A 82 13.22 -5.83 -8.51
N THR A 83 13.72 -4.62 -8.78
CA THR A 83 13.83 -3.55 -7.78
C THR A 83 12.45 -2.97 -7.50
N VAL A 84 11.96 -3.06 -6.27
CA VAL A 84 10.69 -2.43 -5.86
C VAL A 84 10.93 -0.94 -5.64
N LEU A 85 10.21 -0.10 -6.39
CA LEU A 85 10.28 1.35 -6.30
C LEU A 85 9.37 1.87 -5.18
N GLU A 86 9.86 2.81 -4.38
CA GLU A 86 9.08 3.49 -3.34
C GLU A 86 8.13 4.54 -3.92
N GLU A 87 8.52 5.18 -5.02
CA GLU A 87 7.76 6.22 -5.70
C GLU A 87 7.24 5.72 -7.06
N ASP A 88 6.04 6.18 -7.42
CA ASP A 88 5.38 5.82 -8.67
C ASP A 88 6.02 6.54 -9.87
N PRO A 89 6.70 5.82 -10.80
CA PRO A 89 7.30 6.44 -11.98
C PRO A 89 6.26 6.92 -13.00
N GLY A 90 4.98 6.56 -12.83
CA GLY A 90 3.86 7.07 -13.61
C GLY A 90 3.24 8.36 -13.04
N TYR A 91 3.67 8.81 -11.86
CA TYR A 91 3.19 10.06 -11.29
C TYR A 91 3.68 11.27 -12.10
N TYR A 92 2.80 12.25 -12.31
CA TYR A 92 3.05 13.34 -13.26
C TYR A 92 4.28 14.20 -12.92
N ASP A 93 4.64 14.30 -11.64
CA ASP A 93 5.81 15.06 -11.18
C ASP A 93 6.99 14.18 -10.75
N TYR A 94 6.98 12.89 -11.10
CA TYR A 94 8.08 11.99 -10.77
C TYR A 94 9.42 12.49 -11.36
N LYS A 95 10.43 12.66 -10.51
CA LYS A 95 11.78 13.13 -10.89
C LYS A 95 12.88 12.08 -10.75
N GLY A 96 12.53 10.88 -10.31
CA GLY A 96 13.51 9.81 -10.11
C GLY A 96 14.09 9.28 -11.42
N PRO A 97 15.11 8.41 -11.32
CA PRO A 97 15.83 7.89 -12.48
C PRO A 97 15.01 6.85 -13.27
N ALA A 98 13.93 6.32 -12.69
CA ALA A 98 13.13 5.28 -13.32
C ALA A 98 12.17 5.82 -14.40
N ALA A 99 11.70 4.93 -15.26
CA ALA A 99 10.60 5.23 -16.17
C ALA A 99 9.78 3.98 -16.45
N MET A 100 8.47 4.15 -16.66
CA MET A 100 7.59 3.04 -17.02
C MET A 100 8.03 2.42 -18.34
N ILE A 101 8.05 1.10 -18.39
CA ILE A 101 8.49 0.35 -19.56
C ILE A 101 7.63 0.64 -20.80
N SER A 102 6.34 0.86 -20.58
CA SER A 102 5.37 1.28 -21.59
C SER A 102 5.64 2.67 -22.19
N THR A 103 6.59 3.43 -21.65
CA THR A 103 6.99 4.74 -22.18
C THR A 103 8.37 4.72 -22.81
N LEU A 104 9.02 3.56 -22.85
CA LEU A 104 10.40 3.42 -23.31
C LEU A 104 10.49 2.70 -24.65
N SER A 105 11.46 3.13 -25.43
CA SER A 105 11.93 2.46 -26.64
C SER A 105 13.46 2.38 -26.67
N THR A 106 13.98 1.44 -27.46
CA THR A 106 15.42 1.36 -27.77
C THR A 106 15.86 2.57 -28.60
N ALA A 107 17.16 2.74 -28.82
CA ALA A 107 17.68 3.83 -29.65
C ALA A 107 17.19 3.72 -31.11
N GLU A 108 16.90 2.50 -31.55
CA GLU A 108 16.37 2.09 -32.85
C GLU A 108 14.84 2.23 -32.94
N GLY A 109 14.16 2.54 -31.83
CA GLY A 109 12.72 2.74 -31.76
C GLY A 109 11.89 1.48 -31.47
N GLU A 110 12.53 0.39 -31.03
CA GLU A 110 11.83 -0.84 -30.66
C GLU A 110 11.21 -0.71 -29.27
N ARG A 111 9.99 -1.23 -29.09
CA ARG A 111 9.23 -1.10 -27.84
C ARG A 111 9.65 -2.19 -26.84
N LEU A 112 9.83 -1.79 -25.59
CA LEU A 112 10.14 -2.73 -24.51
C LEU A 112 8.89 -3.48 -24.05
N THR A 113 9.10 -4.68 -23.51
CA THR A 113 8.08 -5.55 -22.91
C THR A 113 8.34 -5.70 -21.42
N GLU A 114 7.39 -6.22 -20.64
CA GLU A 114 7.60 -6.47 -19.20
C GLU A 114 8.82 -7.36 -18.89
N ALA A 115 9.24 -8.21 -19.84
CA ALA A 115 10.43 -9.04 -19.69
C ALA A 115 11.74 -8.21 -19.63
N ASP A 116 11.73 -6.97 -20.12
CA ASP A 116 12.89 -6.07 -20.11
C ASP A 116 12.94 -5.20 -18.83
N ALA A 117 11.94 -5.32 -17.94
CA ALA A 117 11.88 -4.57 -16.70
C ALA A 117 12.92 -5.06 -15.69
N ASP A 118 13.59 -4.12 -15.01
CA ASP A 118 14.46 -4.38 -13.85
C ASP A 118 13.86 -3.83 -12.55
N ALA A 119 12.74 -3.11 -12.65
CA ALA A 119 12.08 -2.46 -11.54
C ALA A 119 10.56 -2.49 -11.65
N VAL A 120 9.88 -2.31 -10.53
CA VAL A 120 8.42 -2.23 -10.47
C VAL A 120 7.97 -1.34 -9.32
N TYR A 121 6.99 -0.47 -9.56
CA TYR A 121 6.23 0.16 -8.50
C TYR A 121 4.96 -0.67 -8.22
N ILE A 122 4.65 -0.88 -6.94
CA ILE A 122 3.50 -1.65 -6.49
C ILE A 122 2.70 -0.80 -5.51
N GLY A 123 1.40 -0.64 -5.75
CA GLY A 123 0.50 0.11 -4.88
C GLY A 123 -0.94 -0.34 -5.03
N ILE A 124 -1.87 0.39 -4.40
CA ILE A 124 -3.31 0.17 -4.57
C ILE A 124 -3.93 1.34 -5.34
N GLY A 125 -4.60 1.01 -6.43
CA GLY A 125 -5.49 1.91 -7.18
C GLY A 125 -6.96 1.60 -6.89
N TYR A 126 -7.85 2.25 -7.64
CA TYR A 126 -9.30 2.07 -7.51
C TYR A 126 -9.75 0.61 -7.71
N SER A 127 -9.14 -0.09 -8.66
CA SER A 127 -9.45 -1.48 -9.02
C SER A 127 -8.63 -2.53 -8.24
N GLY A 128 -7.87 -2.10 -7.21
CA GLY A 128 -7.01 -2.98 -6.42
C GLY A 128 -5.53 -2.81 -6.76
N LEU A 129 -4.77 -3.91 -6.71
CA LEU A 129 -3.32 -3.89 -6.86
C LEU A 129 -2.88 -3.36 -8.23
N VAL A 130 -2.05 -2.32 -8.21
CA VAL A 130 -1.42 -1.73 -9.38
C VAL A 130 0.04 -2.14 -9.41
N ARG A 131 0.50 -2.64 -10.56
CA ARG A 131 1.90 -2.92 -10.85
C ARG A 131 2.32 -2.06 -12.03
N ARG A 132 3.40 -1.29 -11.87
CA ARG A 132 3.99 -0.50 -12.96
C ARG A 132 5.42 -0.92 -13.18
N PHE A 133 5.62 -1.79 -14.17
CA PHE A 133 6.94 -2.23 -14.59
C PHE A 133 7.73 -1.06 -15.17
N ALA A 134 9.00 -0.99 -14.80
CA ALA A 134 9.86 0.13 -15.05
C ALA A 134 11.30 -0.31 -15.33
N VAL A 135 12.07 0.64 -15.85
CA VAL A 135 13.52 0.55 -15.95
C VAL A 135 14.13 1.59 -15.01
N ALA A 136 14.92 1.16 -14.01
CA ALA A 136 15.40 2.00 -12.92
C ALA A 136 16.38 3.12 -13.35
N ASP A 137 17.24 2.85 -14.33
CA ASP A 137 18.15 3.83 -14.93
C ASP A 137 18.05 3.78 -16.46
N TRP A 138 16.89 4.17 -16.98
CA TRP A 138 16.61 4.09 -18.42
C TRP A 138 17.57 4.95 -19.26
N LYS A 139 18.03 6.09 -18.73
CA LYS A 139 18.98 6.98 -19.42
C LYS A 139 20.36 6.34 -19.52
N GLY A 140 20.88 5.76 -18.43
CA GLY A 140 22.15 5.05 -18.44
C GLY A 140 22.16 3.85 -19.40
N ARG A 141 20.99 3.25 -19.64
CA ARG A 141 20.79 2.16 -20.61
C ARG A 141 20.61 2.61 -22.06
N GLY A 142 20.66 3.91 -22.35
CA GLY A 142 20.51 4.44 -23.71
C GLY A 142 19.09 4.37 -24.28
N LEU A 143 18.08 4.14 -23.42
CA LEU A 143 16.68 4.10 -23.83
C LEU A 143 16.14 5.51 -24.09
N ARG A 144 15.07 5.59 -24.88
CA ARG A 144 14.37 6.83 -25.21
C ARG A 144 12.98 6.80 -24.61
N LYS A 145 12.49 7.95 -24.14
CA LYS A 145 11.08 8.11 -23.78
C LYS A 145 10.29 8.43 -25.03
N ASP A 146 9.32 7.58 -25.36
CA ASP A 146 8.38 7.86 -26.43
C ASP A 146 7.47 9.01 -25.99
N GLY A 147 7.48 10.09 -26.78
CA GLY A 147 6.66 11.27 -26.51
C GLY A 147 5.17 10.93 -26.56
N LYS A 148 4.56 10.86 -25.38
CA LYS A 148 3.12 10.87 -25.06
C LYS A 148 2.33 9.60 -25.46
N ALA A 149 1.97 8.82 -24.44
CA ALA A 149 0.60 8.33 -24.32
C ALA A 149 0.02 8.81 -22.98
N PRO A 150 -1.04 9.63 -23.00
CA PRO A 150 -2.17 9.30 -22.15
C PRO A 150 -3.47 9.39 -22.95
N ALA A 151 -4.22 8.30 -22.93
CA ALA A 151 -5.61 8.24 -22.47
C ALA A 151 -6.06 6.77 -22.49
N GLY A 152 -6.52 6.27 -21.35
CA GLY A 152 -7.11 4.94 -21.23
C GLY A 152 -6.63 4.18 -20.01
N ALA A 153 -7.03 4.69 -18.82
CA ALA A 153 -7.22 3.84 -17.66
C ALA A 153 -8.51 3.02 -17.83
#